data_AF-A0A936XSX4-F1
#
_entry.id   AF-A0A936XSX4-F1
#
_cell.length_a   1.000
_cell.length_b   1.000
_cell.length_c   1.000
_cell.angle_alpha   90.00
_cell.angle_beta   90.00
_cell.angle_gamma   90.00
#
_symmetry.space_group_name_H-M   'P 1'
#
loop_
_entity.id
_entity.type
_entity.pdbx_description
1 polymer ?
#
loop_
_entity_poly.entity_id
_entity_poly.type
_entity_poly.pdbx_seq_one_letter_code
_entity_poly.pdbx_strand_id
1 'polypeptide(L)'
;MSTTTPVTTSLKGGEWLIKESNAFETYIPEDFNEEQQMVKEMCLQFLNTEVLPIVDRIDKMEAGLMPSLMVKAGEQGLLGTSVPEDLGGLGKDFITSTIVNEGLGGGYSFSVAVAAHTGIGTLPILYFGTEAQKKKYIPKLASGEWKGAYGLTEPNSGSDALGAKTTAVLSADGKNYILNGQKCWITNGGFADVYTVFAKIDGDKFSAFIIERGMEGFTQGPEEHKMGIKGSSTVQLYFQDCKVPVENLLGEIGKGHIIAFNILNIGRLKLCAAALGGAKMSLSDTIVYAKTREQFKTAIANFGAIKYKLAEMAIRIFAGESALYRTSKWIDDKEIELAAAGKTFAEALLGAAEEFAVECAILKVHGSEVLDYTVDEGVQVHGGNGFSDEYSASRGYRDSRINRIYEGTNEINRLLTVDMILKRAMKGKLDLMGPAMAVSKELMSIPEFGNDDDTPFAKEKKTIVNMKKAILMVAGAAVQKLMMKIQDEQEILMNIADMAIETYEAESTLLRIIKLVDKEGEAAVQVKIDMMRCYLNDAVDKVNKAGKEAINAFAGGDEQRMMLLGLKRFTKTEPFNSKDARRRIADKLIAENKYPW
;
A
#
# COMPACT_ATOMS: atom_id res chain seq x y z
N MET A 1 -25.73 25.76 -13.11
CA MET A 1 -26.73 24.80 -12.59
C MET A 1 -25.95 23.80 -11.77
N SER A 2 -26.23 23.73 -10.47
CA SER A 2 -25.52 22.83 -9.54
C SER A 2 -25.90 21.39 -9.87
N THR A 3 -24.98 20.63 -10.46
CA THR A 3 -25.12 19.18 -10.62
C THR A 3 -24.76 18.53 -9.29
N THR A 4 -25.77 18.38 -8.42
CA THR A 4 -25.66 17.49 -7.27
C THR A 4 -25.56 16.06 -7.79
N THR A 5 -24.34 15.54 -7.86
CA THR A 5 -24.06 14.11 -8.09
C THR A 5 -24.75 13.32 -6.97
N PRO A 6 -25.57 12.30 -7.27
CA PRO A 6 -26.20 11.49 -6.23
C PRO A 6 -25.12 10.81 -5.39
N VAL A 7 -25.22 10.93 -4.06
CA VAL A 7 -24.32 10.27 -3.11
C VAL A 7 -24.57 8.76 -3.18
N THR A 8 -23.75 8.06 -3.96
CA THR A 8 -23.68 6.60 -3.93
C THR A 8 -23.13 6.16 -2.57
N THR A 9 -23.87 5.34 -1.83
CA THR A 9 -23.42 4.85 -0.53
C THR A 9 -22.26 3.87 -0.74
N SER A 10 -21.02 4.33 -0.54
CA SER A 10 -19.83 3.49 -0.60
C SER A 10 -19.93 2.35 0.42
N LEU A 11 -19.34 1.19 0.11
CA LEU A 11 -19.21 0.10 1.07
C LEU A 11 -18.40 0.57 2.28
N LYS A 12 -18.75 0.03 3.46
CA LYS A 12 -17.93 0.22 4.67
C LYS A 12 -16.64 -0.58 4.53
N GLY A 13 -15.58 -0.17 5.24
CA GLY A 13 -14.33 -0.94 5.26
C GLY A 13 -14.56 -2.37 5.77
N GLY A 14 -14.04 -3.34 5.03
CA GLY A 14 -14.24 -4.78 5.20
C GLY A 14 -15.60 -5.33 4.73
N GLU A 15 -16.57 -4.49 4.35
CA GLU A 15 -17.92 -4.94 3.97
C GLU A 15 -17.94 -5.67 2.63
N TRP A 16 -16.94 -5.45 1.78
CA TRP A 16 -16.77 -6.20 0.53
C TRP A 16 -16.71 -7.71 0.75
N LEU A 17 -16.33 -8.20 1.95
CA LEU A 17 -16.32 -9.62 2.26
C LEU A 17 -17.73 -10.25 2.30
N ILE A 18 -18.75 -9.45 2.61
CA ILE A 18 -20.12 -9.91 2.84
C ILE A 18 -21.15 -9.29 1.89
N LYS A 19 -20.76 -8.24 1.15
CA LYS A 19 -21.61 -7.54 0.19
C LYS A 19 -20.90 -7.43 -1.16
N GLU A 20 -21.65 -7.64 -2.23
CA GLU A 20 -21.13 -7.49 -3.59
C GLU A 20 -20.85 -6.03 -3.91
N SER A 21 -19.74 -5.79 -4.61
CA SER A 21 -19.41 -4.46 -5.14
C SER A 21 -19.97 -4.29 -6.56
N ASN A 22 -20.34 -3.07 -6.89
CA ASN A 22 -20.85 -2.73 -8.21
C ASN A 22 -19.69 -2.33 -9.14
N ALA A 23 -19.55 -3.00 -10.28
CA ALA A 23 -18.51 -2.71 -11.26
C ALA A 23 -18.61 -1.28 -11.82
N PHE A 24 -19.82 -0.76 -12.01
CA PHE A 24 -20.04 0.56 -12.61
C PHE A 24 -19.74 1.72 -11.65
N GLU A 25 -19.78 1.46 -10.34
CA GLU A 25 -19.40 2.40 -9.28
C GLU A 25 -17.94 2.26 -8.85
N THR A 26 -17.26 1.20 -9.30
CA THR A 26 -15.83 0.99 -9.00
C THR A 26 -14.99 1.94 -9.83
N TYR A 27 -14.14 2.73 -9.16
CA TYR A 27 -13.21 3.62 -9.83
C TYR A 27 -11.98 2.87 -10.30
N ILE A 28 -11.59 3.12 -11.55
CA ILE A 28 -10.49 2.44 -12.23
C ILE A 28 -9.52 3.46 -12.84
N PRO A 29 -8.27 3.08 -13.14
CA PRO A 29 -7.31 4.00 -13.79
C PRO A 29 -7.84 4.65 -15.07
N GLU A 30 -8.70 3.96 -15.82
CA GLU A 30 -9.36 4.49 -17.01
C GLU A 30 -10.44 5.55 -16.72
N ASP A 31 -10.73 5.86 -15.45
CA ASP A 31 -11.61 6.97 -15.03
C ASP A 31 -10.83 8.24 -14.65
N PHE A 32 -9.49 8.25 -14.74
CA PHE A 32 -8.72 9.46 -14.48
C PHE A 32 -9.16 10.58 -15.41
N ASN A 33 -9.41 11.76 -14.84
CA ASN A 33 -9.73 12.95 -15.62
C ASN A 33 -8.46 13.53 -16.29
N GLU A 34 -8.64 14.53 -17.16
CA GLU A 34 -7.53 15.15 -17.91
C GLU A 34 -6.43 15.71 -16.99
N GLU A 35 -6.82 16.35 -15.89
CA GLU A 35 -5.86 16.89 -14.91
C GLU A 35 -5.06 15.78 -14.24
N GLN A 36 -5.71 14.70 -13.81
CA GLN A 36 -5.07 13.53 -13.22
C GLN A 36 -4.10 12.84 -14.19
N GLN A 37 -4.44 12.78 -15.48
CA GLN A 37 -3.52 12.30 -16.52
C GLN A 37 -2.31 13.23 -16.69
N MET A 38 -2.51 14.54 -16.70
CA MET A 38 -1.42 15.52 -16.75
C MET A 38 -0.50 15.41 -15.53
N VAL A 39 -1.05 15.19 -14.33
CA VAL A 39 -0.26 14.97 -13.10
C VAL A 39 0.57 13.70 -13.20
N LYS A 40 0.00 12.60 -13.71
CA LYS A 40 0.73 11.35 -13.98
C LYS A 40 1.90 11.59 -14.93
N GLU A 41 1.67 12.27 -16.05
CA GLU A 41 2.70 12.60 -17.04
C GLU A 41 3.79 13.50 -16.46
N MET A 42 3.42 14.53 -15.68
CA MET A 42 4.36 15.41 -14.98
C MET A 42 5.30 14.62 -14.06
N CYS A 43 4.77 13.67 -13.28
CA CYS A 43 5.59 12.82 -12.41
C CYS A 43 6.60 11.98 -13.20
N LEU A 44 6.14 11.34 -14.28
CA LEU A 44 7.01 10.53 -15.14
C LEU A 44 8.08 11.37 -15.83
N GLN A 45 7.71 12.56 -16.31
CA GLN A 45 8.65 13.50 -16.93
C GLN A 45 9.70 13.98 -15.91
N PHE A 46 9.29 14.30 -14.69
CA PHE A 46 10.21 14.66 -13.61
C PHE A 46 11.23 13.56 -13.36
N LEU A 47 10.78 12.30 -13.22
CA LEU A 47 11.70 11.17 -13.05
C LEU A 47 12.67 11.04 -14.22
N ASN A 48 12.16 11.04 -15.46
CA ASN A 48 12.97 10.86 -16.67
C ASN A 48 14.00 11.98 -16.88
N THR A 49 13.71 13.19 -16.43
CA THR A 49 14.55 14.38 -16.67
C THR A 49 15.51 14.65 -15.52
N GLU A 50 15.01 14.58 -14.28
CA GLU A 50 15.74 15.07 -13.10
C GLU A 50 16.34 13.95 -12.25
N VAL A 51 15.78 12.73 -12.28
CA VAL A 51 16.14 11.66 -11.35
C VAL A 51 16.91 10.54 -12.04
N LEU A 52 16.28 9.86 -13.02
CA LEU A 52 16.82 8.66 -13.66
C LEU A 52 18.19 8.88 -14.33
N PRO A 53 18.51 10.03 -14.95
CA PRO A 53 19.83 10.25 -15.53
C PRO A 53 20.98 10.34 -14.51
N ILE A 54 20.67 10.53 -13.22
CA ILE A 54 21.66 10.80 -12.17
C ILE A 54 21.54 9.88 -10.94
N VAL A 55 20.79 8.78 -11.06
CA VAL A 55 20.58 7.78 -10.00
C VAL A 55 21.86 7.26 -9.35
N ASP A 56 22.95 7.12 -10.10
CA ASP A 56 24.25 6.69 -9.54
C ASP A 56 24.85 7.72 -8.60
N ARG A 57 24.65 9.02 -8.88
CA ARG A 57 25.09 10.12 -7.99
C ARG A 57 24.22 10.18 -6.75
N ILE A 58 22.91 9.92 -6.90
CA ILE A 58 21.97 9.81 -5.79
C ILE A 58 22.39 8.65 -4.87
N ASP A 59 22.66 7.45 -5.40
CA ASP A 59 23.06 6.27 -4.62
C ASP A 59 24.42 6.43 -3.93
N LYS A 60 25.32 7.25 -4.50
CA LYS A 60 26.58 7.66 -3.86
C LYS A 60 26.41 8.74 -2.80
N MET A 61 25.18 9.18 -2.55
CA MET A 61 24.83 10.22 -1.59
C MET A 61 25.62 11.52 -1.82
N GLU A 62 25.74 11.95 -3.08
CA GLU A 62 26.41 13.22 -3.40
C GLU A 62 25.80 14.38 -2.58
N ALA A 63 26.66 15.11 -1.86
CA ALA A 63 26.24 16.08 -0.87
C ALA A 63 25.32 17.16 -1.48
N GLY A 64 24.16 17.38 -0.86
CA GLY A 64 23.18 18.38 -1.30
C GLY A 64 22.31 17.96 -2.50
N LEU A 65 22.60 16.83 -3.16
CA LEU A 65 21.86 16.41 -4.36
C LEU A 65 20.41 16.07 -4.05
N MET A 66 20.15 15.15 -3.10
CA MET A 66 18.78 14.78 -2.72
C MET A 66 17.96 15.99 -2.23
N PRO A 67 18.47 16.86 -1.33
CA PRO A 67 17.77 18.10 -0.97
C PRO A 67 17.43 19.00 -2.16
N SER A 68 18.32 19.12 -3.14
CA SER A 68 18.07 19.93 -4.34
C SER A 68 16.94 19.35 -5.21
N LEU A 69 16.85 18.03 -5.32
CA LEU A 69 15.76 17.35 -6.04
C LEU A 69 14.43 17.53 -5.31
N MET A 70 14.42 17.51 -3.98
CA MET A 70 13.22 17.81 -3.19
C MET A 70 12.73 19.25 -3.44
N VAL A 71 13.63 20.23 -3.52
CA VAL A 71 13.26 21.61 -3.87
C VAL A 71 12.64 21.67 -5.27
N LYS A 72 13.28 21.07 -6.28
CA LYS A 72 12.74 21.00 -7.65
C LYS A 72 11.36 20.34 -7.71
N ALA A 73 11.15 19.27 -6.94
CA ALA A 73 9.85 18.62 -6.85
C ALA A 73 8.79 19.53 -6.20
N GLY A 74 9.18 20.29 -5.16
CA GLY A 74 8.34 21.30 -4.52
C GLY A 74 7.97 22.45 -5.46
N GLU A 75 8.91 22.93 -6.28
CA GLU A 75 8.66 23.95 -7.33
C GLU A 75 7.62 23.50 -8.36
N GLN A 76 7.49 22.19 -8.60
CA GLN A 76 6.45 21.60 -9.46
C GLN A 76 5.16 21.26 -8.69
N GLY A 77 5.08 21.56 -7.39
CA GLY A 77 3.92 21.27 -6.55
C GLY A 77 3.76 19.81 -6.14
N LEU A 78 4.74 18.95 -6.43
CA LEU A 78 4.70 17.50 -6.14
C LEU A 78 4.77 17.19 -4.64
N LEU A 79 5.33 18.10 -3.83
CA LEU A 79 5.41 17.93 -2.37
C LEU A 79 4.19 18.46 -1.61
N GLY A 80 3.41 19.34 -2.25
CA GLY A 80 2.26 20.03 -1.68
C GLY A 80 0.91 19.58 -2.24
N THR A 81 0.85 18.46 -2.97
CA THR A 81 -0.33 18.04 -3.73
C THR A 81 -1.61 18.01 -2.90
N SER A 82 -1.61 17.33 -1.75
CA SER A 82 -2.76 17.22 -0.85
C SER A 82 -2.74 18.24 0.29
N VAL A 83 -1.81 19.19 0.28
CA VAL A 83 -1.76 20.26 1.28
C VAL A 83 -2.81 21.32 0.91
N PRO A 84 -3.61 21.82 1.86
CA PRO A 84 -4.58 22.90 1.60
C PRO A 84 -3.95 24.15 0.96
N GLU A 85 -4.69 24.81 0.07
CA GLU A 85 -4.22 26.01 -0.65
C GLU A 85 -3.86 27.17 0.29
N ASP A 86 -4.61 27.35 1.39
CA ASP A 86 -4.35 28.37 2.40
C ASP A 86 -3.08 28.11 3.23
N LEU A 87 -2.54 26.90 3.13
CA LEU A 87 -1.25 26.49 3.68
C LEU A 87 -0.16 26.34 2.60
N GLY A 88 -0.40 26.84 1.38
CA GLY A 88 0.58 26.88 0.29
C GLY A 88 0.69 25.60 -0.53
N GLY A 89 -0.29 24.70 -0.44
CA GLY A 89 -0.38 23.51 -1.28
C GLY A 89 -1.31 23.66 -2.49
N LEU A 90 -1.68 22.53 -3.10
CA LEU A 90 -2.56 22.47 -4.28
C LEU A 90 -4.00 22.02 -3.98
N GLY A 91 -4.28 21.60 -2.74
CA GLY A 91 -5.62 21.19 -2.31
C GLY A 91 -6.23 20.02 -3.13
N LYS A 92 -5.39 19.17 -3.74
CA LYS A 92 -5.87 18.09 -4.61
C LYS A 92 -6.40 16.90 -3.83
N ASP A 93 -7.32 16.20 -4.48
CA ASP A 93 -8.04 15.05 -3.94
C ASP A 93 -7.13 13.84 -3.65
N PHE A 94 -7.68 12.86 -2.92
CA PHE A 94 -6.90 11.70 -2.47
C PHE A 94 -6.39 10.87 -3.65
N ILE A 95 -7.18 10.78 -4.73
CA ILE A 95 -6.83 10.05 -5.95
C ILE A 95 -5.63 10.68 -6.65
N THR A 96 -5.64 12.00 -6.84
CA THR A 96 -4.53 12.76 -7.44
C THR A 96 -3.26 12.60 -6.61
N SER A 97 -3.39 12.64 -5.27
CA SER A 97 -2.25 12.37 -4.39
C SER A 97 -1.71 10.94 -4.58
N THR A 98 -2.59 9.96 -4.77
CA THR A 98 -2.22 8.56 -5.03
C THR A 98 -1.48 8.42 -6.36
N ILE A 99 -1.95 9.12 -7.41
CA ILE A 99 -1.29 9.18 -8.72
C ILE A 99 0.12 9.75 -8.61
N VAL A 100 0.34 10.79 -7.82
CA VAL A 100 1.69 11.35 -7.58
C VAL A 100 2.61 10.30 -6.93
N ASN A 101 2.12 9.56 -5.94
CA ASN A 101 2.93 8.52 -5.27
C ASN A 101 3.27 7.37 -6.22
N GLU A 102 2.32 6.93 -7.04
CA GLU A 102 2.59 5.93 -8.07
C GLU A 102 3.54 6.43 -9.15
N GLY A 103 3.31 7.63 -9.68
CA GLY A 103 4.12 8.22 -10.74
C GLY A 103 5.57 8.45 -10.32
N LEU A 104 5.82 8.79 -9.05
CA LEU A 104 7.16 8.97 -8.50
C LEU A 104 7.80 7.67 -7.97
N GLY A 105 7.02 6.57 -7.87
CA GLY A 105 7.43 5.27 -7.34
C GLY A 105 8.64 4.64 -8.04
N GLY A 106 8.83 4.95 -9.33
CA GLY A 106 9.99 4.53 -10.12
C GLY A 106 11.29 5.27 -9.81
N GLY A 107 11.29 6.23 -8.87
CA GLY A 107 12.45 7.07 -8.55
C GLY A 107 13.52 6.43 -7.66
N TYR A 108 13.48 5.12 -7.39
CA TYR A 108 14.40 4.43 -6.47
C TYR A 108 14.50 5.15 -5.10
N SER A 109 15.72 5.44 -4.63
CA SER A 109 16.02 6.22 -3.42
C SER A 109 15.30 7.57 -3.34
N PHE A 110 15.04 8.26 -4.46
CA PHE A 110 14.31 9.53 -4.47
C PHE A 110 12.83 9.34 -4.08
N SER A 111 12.20 8.26 -4.56
CA SER A 111 10.82 7.94 -4.18
C SER A 111 10.67 7.80 -2.66
N VAL A 112 11.66 7.22 -1.98
CA VAL A 112 11.65 7.06 -0.53
C VAL A 112 11.74 8.41 0.18
N ALA A 113 12.59 9.32 -0.31
CA ALA A 113 12.73 10.65 0.27
C ALA A 113 11.43 11.47 0.15
N VAL A 114 10.78 11.43 -1.02
CA VAL A 114 9.49 12.10 -1.28
C VAL A 114 8.35 11.47 -0.47
N ALA A 115 8.25 10.14 -0.43
CA ALA A 115 7.21 9.45 0.31
C ALA A 115 7.32 9.72 1.81
N ALA A 116 8.54 9.66 2.37
CA ALA A 116 8.77 9.98 3.78
C ALA A 116 8.44 11.44 4.09
N HIS A 117 8.82 12.37 3.21
CA HIS A 117 8.52 13.79 3.38
C HIS A 117 7.01 14.06 3.33
N THR A 118 6.34 13.72 2.22
CA THR A 118 4.91 14.04 1.99
C THR A 118 3.95 13.18 2.82
N GLY A 119 4.41 12.05 3.35
CA GLY A 119 3.69 11.19 4.26
C GLY A 119 4.06 11.50 5.71
N ILE A 120 4.86 10.62 6.30
CA ILE A 120 5.17 10.63 7.73
C ILE A 120 5.86 11.92 8.23
N GLY A 121 6.55 12.67 7.37
CA GLY A 121 7.24 13.91 7.72
C GLY A 121 6.31 15.13 7.84
N THR A 122 5.31 15.24 6.95
CA THR A 122 4.42 16.41 6.85
C THR A 122 3.05 16.15 7.47
N LEU A 123 2.46 14.98 7.25
CA LEU A 123 1.08 14.69 7.65
C LEU A 123 0.81 14.77 9.16
N PRO A 124 1.72 14.39 10.08
CA PRO A 124 1.46 14.55 11.51
C PRO A 124 1.20 16.01 11.90
N ILE A 125 1.99 16.95 11.38
CA ILE A 125 1.81 18.38 11.66
C ILE A 125 0.55 18.89 10.97
N LEU A 126 0.27 18.45 9.74
CA LEU A 126 -0.91 18.88 9.00
C LEU A 126 -2.21 18.49 9.69
N TYR A 127 -2.28 17.27 10.24
CA TYR A 127 -3.51 16.72 10.81
C TYR A 127 -3.66 16.99 12.31
N PHE A 128 -2.57 17.01 13.06
CA PHE A 128 -2.61 17.12 14.53
C PHE A 128 -1.98 18.41 15.06
N GLY A 129 -1.43 19.23 14.19
CA GLY A 129 -0.83 20.50 14.57
C GLY A 129 -1.88 21.52 15.04
N THR A 130 -1.48 22.40 15.94
CA THR A 130 -2.23 23.64 16.20
C THR A 130 -2.15 24.56 14.99
N GLU A 131 -3.05 25.54 14.89
CA GLU A 131 -3.01 26.53 13.80
C GLU A 131 -1.67 27.29 13.73
N ALA A 132 -1.04 27.56 14.88
CA ALA A 132 0.28 28.19 14.95
C ALA A 132 1.38 27.26 14.38
N GLN A 133 1.34 25.97 14.73
CA GLN A 133 2.27 24.97 14.19
C GLN A 133 2.08 24.83 12.67
N LYS A 134 0.83 24.68 12.19
CA LYS A 134 0.55 24.54 10.76
C LYS A 134 1.07 25.72 9.95
N LYS A 135 0.74 26.96 10.37
CA LYS A 135 1.21 28.19 9.70
C LYS A 135 2.74 28.33 9.69
N LYS A 136 3.42 27.83 10.71
CA LYS A 136 4.89 27.88 10.80
C LYS A 136 5.57 26.86 9.88
N TYR A 137 5.08 25.62 9.85
CA TYR A 137 5.80 24.50 9.24
C TYR A 137 5.27 24.09 7.86
N ILE A 138 3.95 24.03 7.67
CA ILE A 138 3.35 23.41 6.47
C ILE A 138 3.70 24.12 5.17
N PRO A 139 3.68 25.46 5.06
CA PRO A 139 4.04 26.13 3.81
C PRO A 139 5.46 25.81 3.34
N LYS A 140 6.41 25.70 4.28
CA LYS A 140 7.81 25.37 3.98
C LYS A 140 8.02 23.91 3.62
N LEU A 141 7.22 23.01 4.21
CA LEU A 141 7.22 21.60 3.84
C LEU A 141 6.61 21.42 2.44
N ALA A 142 5.47 22.06 2.17
CA ALA A 142 4.78 21.98 0.88
C ALA A 142 5.63 22.48 -0.29
N SER A 143 6.43 23.55 -0.08
CA SER A 143 7.34 24.10 -1.09
C SER A 143 8.66 23.33 -1.23
N GLY A 144 8.97 22.43 -0.29
CA GLY A 144 10.27 21.77 -0.21
C GLY A 144 11.41 22.68 0.30
N GLU A 145 11.13 23.91 0.76
CA GLU A 145 12.10 24.75 1.49
C GLU A 145 12.65 23.95 2.67
N TRP A 146 11.75 23.41 3.49
CA TRP A 146 12.05 22.51 4.60
C TRP A 146 11.70 21.07 4.28
N LYS A 147 12.46 20.12 4.82
CA LYS A 147 12.24 18.68 4.63
C LYS A 147 11.82 18.05 5.96
N GLY A 148 10.76 17.25 5.94
CA GLY A 148 10.27 16.50 7.10
C GLY A 148 10.91 15.11 7.25
N ALA A 149 11.03 14.67 8.50
CA ALA A 149 11.38 13.31 8.91
C ALA A 149 10.52 12.85 10.11
N TYR A 150 10.53 11.54 10.40
CA TYR A 150 9.65 10.93 11.39
C TYR A 150 10.40 9.95 12.29
N GLY A 151 10.54 10.31 13.57
CA GLY A 151 11.29 9.61 14.60
C GLY A 151 10.41 8.78 15.55
N LEU A 152 9.97 7.62 15.10
CA LEU A 152 9.17 6.68 15.92
C LEU A 152 10.03 5.53 16.47
N THR A 153 10.67 4.78 15.58
CA THR A 153 11.40 3.55 15.86
C THR A 153 12.62 3.78 16.75
N GLU A 154 12.86 2.84 17.66
CA GLU A 154 14.08 2.77 18.48
C GLU A 154 14.71 1.38 18.36
N PRO A 155 15.97 1.19 18.76
CA PRO A 155 16.67 -0.09 18.59
C PRO A 155 15.92 -1.32 19.15
N ASN A 156 15.13 -1.13 20.21
CA ASN A 156 14.35 -2.20 20.86
C ASN A 156 12.84 -2.08 20.64
N SER A 157 12.38 -1.17 19.77
CA SER A 157 10.94 -0.93 19.52
C SER A 157 10.68 -0.59 18.05
N GLY A 158 10.46 -1.66 17.26
CA GLY A 158 10.03 -1.61 15.85
C GLY A 158 8.53 -1.83 15.72
N SER A 159 8.12 -3.09 15.54
CA SER A 159 6.70 -3.48 15.46
C SER A 159 5.92 -3.12 16.73
N ASP A 160 6.53 -3.24 17.92
CA ASP A 160 6.01 -2.69 19.17
C ASP A 160 6.43 -1.22 19.33
N ALA A 161 5.87 -0.34 18.50
CA ALA A 161 6.25 1.07 18.46
C ALA A 161 5.92 1.82 19.77
N LEU A 162 4.91 1.36 20.53
CA LEU A 162 4.53 1.95 21.82
C LEU A 162 5.51 1.57 22.95
N GLY A 163 6.37 0.58 22.71
CA GLY A 163 7.46 0.15 23.59
C GLY A 163 8.59 1.18 23.75
N ALA A 164 8.54 2.32 23.06
CA ALA A 164 9.55 3.39 23.07
C ALA A 164 10.02 3.77 24.49
N LYS A 165 11.32 4.06 24.60
CA LYS A 165 12.05 4.40 25.83
C LYS A 165 12.60 5.82 25.85
N THR A 166 12.57 6.55 24.73
CA THR A 166 12.87 7.99 24.72
C THR A 166 11.92 8.69 25.69
N THR A 167 12.47 9.46 26.64
CA THR A 167 11.71 10.16 27.67
C THR A 167 11.60 11.64 27.36
N ALA A 168 10.59 12.28 27.96
CA ALA A 168 10.43 13.73 27.98
C ALA A 168 10.06 14.16 29.42
N VAL A 169 10.72 15.18 29.96
CA VAL A 169 10.41 15.72 31.29
C VAL A 169 10.27 17.23 31.18
N LEU A 170 9.22 17.80 31.77
CA LEU A 170 9.03 19.25 31.76
C LEU A 170 10.13 19.92 32.59
N SER A 171 10.77 20.95 32.03
CA SER A 171 11.79 21.73 32.72
C SER A 171 11.22 22.45 33.93
N ALA A 172 12.07 22.77 34.92
CA ALA A 172 11.64 23.41 36.16
C ALA A 172 10.96 24.78 35.96
N ASP A 173 11.28 25.49 34.87
CA ASP A 173 10.65 26.76 34.48
C ASP A 173 9.37 26.59 33.64
N GLY A 174 8.99 25.36 33.31
CA GLY A 174 7.80 25.02 32.54
C GLY A 174 7.85 25.39 31.06
N LYS A 175 9.01 25.76 30.52
CA LYS A 175 9.14 26.28 29.14
C LYS A 175 9.50 25.23 28.11
N ASN A 176 10.16 24.15 28.51
CA ASN A 176 10.64 23.11 27.61
C ASN A 176 10.35 21.73 28.15
N TYR A 177 10.16 20.76 27.26
CA TYR A 177 10.41 19.36 27.55
C TYR A 177 11.87 19.03 27.28
N ILE A 178 12.50 18.34 28.22
CA ILE A 178 13.86 17.83 28.11
C ILE A 178 13.79 16.39 27.64
N LEU A 179 14.20 16.13 26.40
CA LEU A 179 14.16 14.82 25.79
C LEU A 179 15.50 14.09 25.92
N ASN A 180 15.43 12.81 26.27
CA ASN A 180 16.59 11.92 26.35
C ASN A 180 16.28 10.57 25.70
N GLY A 181 17.16 10.11 24.81
CA GLY A 181 17.00 8.83 24.13
C GLY A 181 17.57 8.83 22.72
N GLN A 182 17.10 7.88 21.91
CA GLN A 182 17.54 7.72 20.53
C GLN A 182 16.44 7.16 19.65
N LYS A 183 16.44 7.56 18.37
CA LYS A 183 15.65 6.97 17.30
C LYS A 183 16.56 6.35 16.26
N CYS A 184 16.11 5.29 15.60
CA CYS A 184 16.89 4.61 14.56
C CYS A 184 16.10 4.46 13.26
N TRP A 185 16.83 4.30 12.16
CA TRP A 185 16.28 4.15 10.82
C TRP A 185 15.47 5.36 10.33
N ILE A 186 15.94 6.58 10.63
CA ILE A 186 15.17 7.78 10.33
C ILE A 186 15.47 8.28 8.92
N THR A 187 14.54 7.96 8.02
CA THR A 187 14.52 8.45 6.64
C THR A 187 14.56 9.99 6.60
N ASN A 188 15.34 10.52 5.66
CA ASN A 188 15.63 11.95 5.49
C ASN A 188 16.42 12.60 6.64
N GLY A 189 16.73 11.90 7.73
CA GLY A 189 17.27 12.54 8.93
C GLY A 189 18.64 13.21 8.73
N GLY A 190 19.43 12.81 7.74
CA GLY A 190 20.68 13.49 7.37
C GLY A 190 20.48 14.90 6.81
N PHE A 191 19.29 15.23 6.28
CA PHE A 191 19.01 16.54 5.68
C PHE A 191 17.67 17.19 6.06
N ALA A 192 16.81 16.52 6.85
CA ALA A 192 15.53 17.06 7.29
C ALA A 192 15.70 18.27 8.22
N ASP A 193 14.84 19.27 8.07
CA ASP A 193 14.81 20.48 8.89
C ASP A 193 13.89 20.30 10.10
N VAL A 194 12.84 19.48 9.95
CA VAL A 194 11.83 19.24 10.98
C VAL A 194 11.58 17.74 11.16
N TYR A 195 11.42 17.33 12.40
CA TYR A 195 11.23 15.94 12.80
C TYR A 195 9.98 15.82 13.67
N THR A 196 9.09 14.91 13.34
CA THR A 196 8.06 14.46 14.28
C THR A 196 8.63 13.32 15.11
N VAL A 197 8.87 13.52 16.40
CA VAL A 197 9.53 12.56 17.29
C VAL A 197 8.60 12.10 18.41
N PHE A 198 8.58 10.80 18.70
CA PHE A 198 7.77 10.24 19.77
C PHE A 198 8.58 10.02 21.04
N ALA A 199 8.05 10.41 22.19
CA ALA A 199 8.69 10.18 23.48
C ALA A 199 7.62 9.95 24.56
N LYS A 200 8.01 9.41 25.71
CA LYS A 200 7.14 9.24 26.86
C LYS A 200 7.35 10.35 27.87
N ILE A 201 6.35 11.20 28.03
CA ILE A 201 6.33 12.18 29.12
C ILE A 201 6.22 11.42 30.44
N ASP A 202 7.08 11.74 31.41
CA ASP A 202 7.17 11.08 32.72
C ASP A 202 7.38 9.55 32.66
N GLY A 203 7.82 9.02 31.51
CA GLY A 203 8.14 7.62 31.30
C GLY A 203 6.98 6.71 30.84
N ASP A 204 5.74 7.18 30.82
CA ASP A 204 4.56 6.38 30.45
C ASP A 204 3.63 7.05 29.41
N LYS A 205 3.54 8.39 29.36
CA LYS A 205 2.63 9.12 28.45
C LYS A 205 3.23 9.28 27.05
N PHE A 206 2.99 8.29 26.20
CA PHE A 206 3.45 8.28 24.81
C PHE A 206 2.86 9.47 24.00
N SER A 207 3.72 10.41 23.62
CA SER A 207 3.37 11.72 23.04
C SER A 207 4.28 12.03 21.83
N ALA A 208 3.86 12.96 20.97
CA ALA A 208 4.63 13.40 19.82
C ALA A 208 5.13 14.84 19.99
N PHE A 209 6.28 15.14 19.40
CA PHE A 209 6.95 16.44 19.48
C PHE A 209 7.46 16.85 18.10
N ILE A 210 7.40 18.14 17.80
CA ILE A 210 8.07 18.75 16.65
C ILE A 210 9.47 19.18 17.08
N ILE A 211 10.50 18.67 16.42
CA ILE A 211 11.90 19.00 16.70
C ILE A 211 12.50 19.64 15.46
N GLU A 212 13.21 20.75 15.63
CA GLU A 212 13.91 21.44 14.53
C GLU A 212 15.39 21.06 14.54
N ARG A 213 15.98 20.95 13.35
CA ARG A 213 17.42 20.78 13.18
C ARG A 213 18.16 21.94 13.88
N GLY A 214 19.14 21.60 14.71
CA GLY A 214 19.95 22.58 15.44
C GLY A 214 19.43 22.96 16.83
N MET A 215 18.31 22.39 17.29
CA MET A 215 17.91 22.51 18.69
C MET A 215 19.00 21.98 19.63
N GLU A 216 19.19 22.66 20.77
CA GLU A 216 20.16 22.25 21.79
C GLU A 216 19.88 20.82 22.26
N GLY A 217 20.92 19.98 22.31
CA GLY A 217 20.83 18.58 22.71
C GLY A 217 20.29 17.61 21.65
N PHE A 218 19.97 18.07 20.43
CA PHE A 218 19.59 17.22 19.31
C PHE A 218 20.74 17.05 18.30
N THR A 219 21.09 15.79 18.00
CA THR A 219 22.11 15.47 16.99
C THR A 219 21.69 14.27 16.12
N GLN A 220 22.36 14.10 14.98
CA GLN A 220 22.19 12.92 14.11
C GLN A 220 23.48 12.10 14.06
N GLY A 221 23.32 10.78 13.94
CA GLY A 221 24.41 9.86 13.68
C GLY A 221 24.90 9.88 12.22
N PRO A 222 25.93 9.07 11.91
CA PRO A 222 26.33 8.83 10.53
C PRO A 222 25.22 8.11 9.74
N GLU A 223 25.35 8.13 8.41
CA GLU A 223 24.47 7.41 7.51
C GLU A 223 24.59 5.89 7.68
N GLU A 224 23.45 5.21 7.68
CA GLU A 224 23.37 3.75 7.80
C GLU A 224 23.82 3.06 6.50
N HIS A 225 24.60 1.99 6.65
CA HIS A 225 25.02 1.14 5.54
C HIS A 225 23.92 0.12 5.21
N LYS A 226 23.17 0.38 4.14
CA LYS A 226 21.96 -0.38 3.77
C LYS A 226 22.19 -1.30 2.56
N MET A 227 21.37 -2.34 2.46
CA MET A 227 21.31 -3.24 1.31
C MET A 227 20.92 -2.51 0.01
N GLY A 228 19.82 -1.76 0.06
CA GLY A 228 19.28 -0.96 -1.04
C GLY A 228 18.88 0.43 -0.56
N ILE A 229 18.19 1.18 -1.42
CA ILE A 229 17.77 2.58 -1.26
C ILE A 229 18.92 3.44 -0.73
N LYS A 230 20.12 3.22 -1.28
CA LYS A 230 21.38 3.75 -0.75
C LYS A 230 21.42 5.27 -0.75
N GLY A 231 20.81 5.90 -1.75
CA GLY A 231 20.68 7.35 -1.83
C GLY A 231 19.66 7.96 -0.87
N SER A 232 18.82 7.14 -0.23
CA SER A 232 17.92 7.60 0.82
C SER A 232 18.71 7.78 2.11
N SER A 233 18.75 9.01 2.62
CA SER A 233 19.36 9.31 3.92
C SER A 233 18.63 8.54 5.01
N THR A 234 19.38 7.85 5.85
CA THR A 234 18.88 7.07 6.98
C THR A 234 19.88 7.16 8.10
N VAL A 235 19.51 7.85 9.18
CA VAL A 235 20.40 8.10 10.31
C VAL A 235 19.74 7.70 11.62
N GLN A 236 20.55 7.60 12.66
CA GLN A 236 20.06 7.63 14.04
C GLN A 236 19.90 9.06 14.51
N LEU A 237 18.94 9.30 15.39
CA LEU A 237 18.73 10.57 16.07
C LEU A 237 19.07 10.40 17.54
N TYR A 238 19.79 11.36 18.12
CA TYR A 238 20.15 11.35 19.52
C TYR A 238 19.62 12.59 20.24
N PHE A 239 19.09 12.37 21.43
CA PHE A 239 18.59 13.40 22.33
C PHE A 239 19.35 13.29 23.64
N GLN A 240 20.14 14.32 23.94
CA GLN A 240 20.92 14.46 25.17
C GLN A 240 20.53 15.79 25.79
N ASP A 241 19.65 15.73 26.78
CA ASP A 241 19.00 16.90 27.37
C ASP A 241 18.44 17.88 26.32
N CYS A 242 17.80 17.32 25.29
CA CYS A 242 17.29 18.09 24.17
C CYS A 242 16.15 19.01 24.61
N LYS A 243 16.30 20.32 24.42
CA LYS A 243 15.32 21.32 24.85
C LYS A 243 14.28 21.57 23.76
N VAL A 244 13.09 21.00 23.95
CA VAL A 244 11.96 21.17 23.03
C VAL A 244 10.93 22.11 23.67
N PRO A 245 10.57 23.24 23.04
CA PRO A 245 9.57 24.15 23.60
C PRO A 245 8.22 23.46 23.86
N VAL A 246 7.49 23.87 24.90
CA VAL A 246 6.18 23.27 25.22
C VAL A 246 5.16 23.40 24.10
N GLU A 247 5.24 24.48 23.30
CA GLU A 247 4.41 24.70 22.12
C GLU A 247 4.72 23.77 20.95
N ASN A 248 5.81 22.99 21.03
CA ASN A 248 6.16 21.97 20.04
C ASN A 248 5.62 20.57 20.40
N LEU A 249 4.88 20.42 21.50
CA LEU A 249 4.04 19.24 21.71
C LEU A 249 3.01 19.13 20.57
N LEU A 250 2.95 17.97 19.91
CA LEU A 250 2.04 17.71 18.80
C LEU A 250 0.87 16.84 19.28
N GLY A 251 -0.35 17.34 19.12
CA GLY A 251 -1.55 16.70 19.65
C GLY A 251 -1.62 16.75 21.17
N GLU A 252 -2.14 15.68 21.78
CA GLU A 252 -2.36 15.60 23.24
C GLU A 252 -1.34 14.70 23.95
N ILE A 253 -1.02 15.05 25.20
CA ILE A 253 -0.16 14.24 26.08
C ILE A 253 -0.74 12.82 26.22
N GLY A 254 0.09 11.80 26.00
CA GLY A 254 -0.30 10.39 26.11
C GLY A 254 -1.15 9.87 24.93
N LYS A 255 -1.47 10.72 23.95
CA LYS A 255 -2.26 10.36 22.77
C LYS A 255 -1.43 10.24 21.48
N GLY A 256 -0.12 10.12 21.59
CA GLY A 256 0.77 9.93 20.43
C GLY A 256 0.43 8.67 19.60
N HIS A 257 -0.16 7.65 20.21
CA HIS A 257 -0.59 6.44 19.49
C HIS A 257 -1.66 6.74 18.44
N ILE A 258 -2.52 7.74 18.67
CA ILE A 258 -3.53 8.17 17.69
C ILE A 258 -2.85 8.73 16.45
N ILE A 259 -1.81 9.56 16.63
CA ILE A 259 -1.01 10.11 15.54
C ILE A 259 -0.32 8.98 14.77
N ALA A 260 0.42 8.12 15.47
CA ALA A 260 1.19 7.04 14.84
C ALA A 260 0.31 6.09 14.01
N PHE A 261 -0.79 5.60 14.57
CA PHE A 261 -1.65 4.62 13.87
C PHE A 261 -2.40 5.21 12.69
N ASN A 262 -2.86 6.46 12.80
CA ASN A 262 -3.55 7.13 11.69
C ASN A 262 -2.62 7.39 10.50
N ILE A 263 -1.40 7.86 10.79
CA ILE A 263 -0.40 8.14 9.75
C ILE A 263 0.04 6.85 9.04
N LEU A 264 0.12 5.73 9.76
CA LEU A 264 0.41 4.41 9.18
C LEU A 264 -0.67 3.94 8.19
N ASN A 265 -1.95 4.22 8.42
CA ASN A 265 -3.01 3.81 7.48
C ASN A 265 -2.83 4.44 6.10
N ILE A 266 -2.48 5.73 6.05
CA ILE A 266 -2.19 6.44 4.81
C ILE A 266 -0.85 5.98 4.21
N GLY A 267 0.17 5.81 5.06
CA GLY A 267 1.49 5.32 4.64
C GLY A 267 1.43 3.97 3.91
N ARG A 268 0.62 3.04 4.40
CA ARG A 268 0.38 1.71 3.78
C ARG A 268 -0.12 1.78 2.34
N LEU A 269 -1.13 2.62 2.08
CA LEU A 269 -1.68 2.79 0.73
C LEU A 269 -0.67 3.50 -0.18
N LYS A 270 -0.05 4.59 0.31
CA LYS A 270 0.97 5.34 -0.45
C LYS A 270 2.17 4.44 -0.83
N LEU A 271 2.56 3.52 0.04
CA LEU A 271 3.59 2.52 -0.24
C LEU A 271 3.16 1.57 -1.37
N CYS A 272 1.92 1.08 -1.36
CA CYS A 272 1.40 0.27 -2.46
C CYS A 272 1.49 1.02 -3.79
N ALA A 273 1.05 2.29 -3.83
CA ALA A 273 1.17 3.14 -5.00
C ALA A 273 2.62 3.26 -5.50
N ALA A 274 3.55 3.62 -4.62
CA ALA A 274 4.96 3.73 -4.98
C ALA A 274 5.56 2.39 -5.46
N ALA A 275 5.18 1.28 -4.82
CA ALA A 275 5.65 -0.05 -5.20
C ALA A 275 5.15 -0.47 -6.60
N LEU A 276 3.89 -0.18 -6.93
CA LEU A 276 3.34 -0.44 -8.26
C LEU A 276 3.99 0.45 -9.32
N GLY A 277 4.28 1.72 -8.99
CA GLY A 277 5.08 2.61 -9.85
C GLY A 277 6.46 2.03 -10.18
N GLY A 278 7.17 1.58 -9.14
CA GLY A 278 8.46 0.89 -9.29
C GLY A 278 8.36 -0.40 -10.10
N ALA A 279 7.28 -1.17 -9.93
CA ALA A 279 7.05 -2.41 -10.67
C ALA A 279 6.78 -2.15 -12.16
N LYS A 280 5.96 -1.15 -12.51
CA LYS A 280 5.69 -0.75 -13.90
C LYS A 280 6.95 -0.32 -14.64
N MET A 281 7.81 0.47 -13.99
CA MET A 281 9.07 0.90 -14.55
C MET A 281 10.04 -0.28 -14.73
N SER A 282 10.20 -1.11 -13.68
CA SER A 282 11.07 -2.29 -13.73
C SER A 282 10.66 -3.30 -14.80
N LEU A 283 9.35 -3.52 -14.97
CA LEU A 283 8.81 -4.37 -16.03
C LEU A 283 9.10 -3.76 -17.42
N SER A 284 8.92 -2.45 -17.58
CA SER A 284 9.18 -1.76 -18.85
C SER A 284 10.66 -1.89 -19.27
N ASP A 285 11.59 -1.66 -18.34
CA ASP A 285 13.02 -1.87 -18.57
C ASP A 285 13.34 -3.33 -18.92
N THR A 286 12.70 -4.27 -18.22
CA THR A 286 12.86 -5.71 -18.46
C THR A 286 12.36 -6.13 -19.84
N ILE A 287 11.25 -5.55 -20.33
CA ILE A 287 10.73 -5.80 -21.68
C ILE A 287 11.74 -5.31 -22.74
N VAL A 288 12.32 -4.11 -22.54
CA VAL A 288 13.34 -3.56 -23.44
C VAL A 288 14.57 -4.47 -23.50
N TYR A 289 15.05 -4.93 -22.35
CA TYR A 289 16.17 -5.88 -22.31
C TYR A 289 15.83 -7.20 -23.00
N ALA A 290 14.65 -7.76 -22.73
CA ALA A 290 14.23 -9.03 -23.33
C ALA A 290 14.15 -8.99 -24.85
N LYS A 291 13.81 -7.84 -25.44
CA LYS A 291 13.75 -7.63 -26.89
C LYS A 291 15.11 -7.44 -27.54
N THR A 292 16.04 -6.82 -26.83
CA THR A 292 17.37 -6.48 -27.36
C THR A 292 18.39 -7.60 -27.13
N ARG A 293 18.24 -8.39 -26.06
CA ARG A 293 19.14 -9.51 -25.77
C ARG A 293 18.83 -10.70 -26.67
N GLU A 294 19.80 -11.11 -27.47
CA GLU A 294 19.72 -12.32 -28.29
C GLU A 294 20.44 -13.50 -27.65
N GLN A 295 19.82 -14.68 -27.67
CA GLN A 295 20.43 -15.99 -27.39
C GLN A 295 19.85 -17.01 -28.36
N PHE A 296 20.61 -18.05 -28.70
CA PHE A 296 20.19 -19.06 -29.68
C PHE A 296 19.67 -18.43 -31.01
N LYS A 297 20.30 -17.32 -31.44
CA LYS A 297 19.98 -16.56 -32.67
C LYS A 297 18.57 -15.93 -32.70
N THR A 298 17.98 -15.65 -31.53
CA THR A 298 16.71 -14.93 -31.42
C THR A 298 16.69 -14.06 -30.17
N ALA A 299 15.90 -12.98 -30.19
CA ALA A 299 15.58 -12.23 -28.97
C ALA A 299 15.01 -13.16 -27.89
N ILE A 300 15.43 -13.00 -26.64
CA ILE A 300 14.96 -13.84 -25.54
C ILE A 300 13.46 -13.66 -25.27
N ALA A 301 12.89 -12.50 -25.64
CA ALA A 301 11.45 -12.23 -25.62
C ALA A 301 10.61 -13.26 -26.41
N ASN A 302 11.20 -13.99 -27.37
CA ASN A 302 10.51 -15.02 -28.13
C ASN A 302 10.36 -16.35 -27.36
N PHE A 303 11.09 -16.55 -26.26
CA PHE A 303 11.02 -17.79 -25.49
C PHE A 303 9.79 -17.83 -24.57
N GLY A 304 9.08 -18.96 -24.57
CA GLY A 304 7.87 -19.12 -23.76
C GLY A 304 8.08 -18.90 -22.26
N ALA A 305 9.25 -19.24 -21.73
CA ALA A 305 9.59 -19.01 -20.31
C ALA A 305 9.74 -17.51 -19.98
N ILE A 306 10.29 -16.71 -20.91
CA ILE A 306 10.40 -15.26 -20.74
C ILE A 306 9.01 -14.62 -20.88
N LYS A 307 8.21 -15.06 -21.86
CA LYS A 307 6.81 -14.61 -22.00
C LYS A 307 5.99 -14.88 -20.74
N TYR A 308 6.16 -16.04 -20.10
CA TYR A 308 5.50 -16.32 -18.82
C TYR A 308 5.84 -15.27 -17.76
N LYS A 309 7.14 -14.96 -17.57
CA LYS A 309 7.59 -13.96 -16.59
C LYS A 309 7.05 -12.57 -16.88
N LEU A 310 7.15 -12.11 -18.13
CA LEU A 310 6.63 -10.80 -18.56
C LEU A 310 5.12 -10.69 -18.31
N ALA A 311 4.37 -11.72 -18.67
CA ALA A 311 2.93 -11.75 -18.44
C ALA A 311 2.58 -11.79 -16.96
N GLU A 312 3.25 -12.62 -16.16
CA GLU A 312 2.98 -12.75 -14.73
C GLU A 312 3.25 -11.45 -13.96
N MET A 313 4.34 -10.74 -14.30
CA MET A 313 4.61 -9.40 -13.77
C MET A 313 3.46 -8.42 -14.11
N ALA A 314 3.04 -8.38 -15.37
CA ALA A 314 1.94 -7.52 -15.79
C ALA A 314 0.59 -7.85 -15.13
N ILE A 315 0.27 -9.14 -15.01
CA ILE A 315 -0.97 -9.62 -14.38
C ILE A 315 -1.06 -9.13 -12.93
N ARG A 316 0.03 -9.24 -12.17
CA ARG A 316 0.09 -8.81 -10.77
C ARG A 316 0.01 -7.29 -10.62
N ILE A 317 0.72 -6.55 -11.47
CA ILE A 317 0.66 -5.08 -11.50
C ILE A 317 -0.76 -4.62 -11.80
N PHE A 318 -1.40 -5.20 -12.81
CA PHE A 318 -2.76 -4.84 -13.21
C PHE A 318 -3.79 -5.11 -12.10
N ALA A 319 -3.64 -6.22 -11.37
CA ALA A 319 -4.50 -6.54 -10.24
C ALA A 319 -4.33 -5.53 -9.10
N GLY A 320 -3.09 -5.33 -8.64
CA GLY A 320 -2.77 -4.37 -7.58
C GLY A 320 -3.20 -2.93 -7.90
N GLU A 321 -3.01 -2.49 -9.15
CA GLU A 321 -3.48 -1.18 -9.61
C GLU A 321 -5.01 -1.07 -9.54
N SER A 322 -5.72 -2.13 -9.91
CA SER A 322 -7.18 -2.15 -9.85
C SER A 322 -7.69 -2.01 -8.41
N ALA A 323 -7.08 -2.72 -7.45
CA ALA A 323 -7.43 -2.61 -6.05
C ALA A 323 -7.02 -1.26 -5.43
N LEU A 324 -5.84 -0.75 -5.78
CA LEU A 324 -5.33 0.53 -5.28
C LEU A 324 -6.32 1.67 -5.57
N TYR A 325 -6.75 1.81 -6.82
CA TYR A 325 -7.61 2.92 -7.21
C TYR A 325 -9.07 2.72 -6.77
N ARG A 326 -9.52 1.47 -6.63
CA ARG A 326 -10.79 1.16 -5.96
C ARG A 326 -10.80 1.66 -4.51
N THR A 327 -9.79 1.31 -3.71
CA THR A 327 -9.70 1.77 -2.31
C THR A 327 -9.49 3.27 -2.21
N SER A 328 -8.68 3.86 -3.10
CA SER A 328 -8.41 5.30 -3.11
C SER A 328 -9.68 6.11 -3.31
N LYS A 329 -10.58 5.66 -4.19
CA LYS A 329 -11.89 6.29 -4.38
C LYS A 329 -12.79 6.16 -3.14
N TRP A 330 -12.79 5.01 -2.48
CA TRP A 330 -13.57 4.83 -1.26
C TRP A 330 -13.11 5.76 -0.14
N ILE A 331 -11.80 5.95 0.01
CA ILE A 331 -11.24 6.93 0.95
C ILE A 331 -11.70 8.33 0.56
N ASP A 332 -11.50 8.73 -0.70
CA ASP A 332 -11.91 10.04 -1.23
C ASP A 332 -13.40 10.35 -0.97
N ASP A 333 -14.29 9.41 -1.31
CA ASP A 333 -15.73 9.54 -1.05
C ASP A 333 -16.04 9.70 0.43
N LYS A 334 -15.30 8.99 1.29
CA LYS A 334 -15.50 9.06 2.73
C LYS A 334 -14.97 10.35 3.33
N GLU A 335 -13.91 10.92 2.79
CA GLU A 335 -13.43 12.26 3.15
C GLU A 335 -14.51 13.30 2.84
N ILE A 336 -15.09 13.23 1.64
CA ILE A 336 -16.18 14.11 1.21
C ILE A 336 -17.43 13.93 2.09
N GLU A 337 -17.82 12.69 2.39
CA GLU A 337 -18.96 12.38 3.25
C GLU A 337 -18.77 12.95 4.66
N LEU A 338 -17.59 12.76 5.27
CA LEU A 338 -17.29 13.23 6.61
C LEU A 338 -17.21 14.77 6.68
N ALA A 339 -16.62 15.40 5.66
CA ALA A 339 -16.59 16.86 5.56
C ALA A 339 -18.02 17.43 5.41
N ALA A 340 -18.86 16.82 4.57
CA ALA A 340 -20.27 17.21 4.43
C ALA A 340 -21.07 17.00 5.73
N ALA A 341 -20.68 16.03 6.58
CA ALA A 341 -21.22 15.82 7.91
C ALA A 341 -20.68 16.80 8.98
N GLY A 342 -19.89 17.80 8.59
CA GLY A 342 -19.39 18.85 9.47
C GLY A 342 -18.12 18.48 10.24
N LYS A 343 -17.41 17.41 9.86
CA LYS A 343 -16.08 17.11 10.40
C LYS A 343 -15.06 18.14 9.93
N THR A 344 -14.09 18.45 10.79
CA THR A 344 -12.94 19.26 10.39
C THR A 344 -12.13 18.55 9.32
N PHE A 345 -11.30 19.29 8.58
CA PHE A 345 -10.40 18.72 7.55
C PHE A 345 -9.60 17.52 8.07
N ALA A 346 -8.94 17.67 9.22
CA ALA A 346 -8.17 16.58 9.81
C ALA A 346 -9.05 15.39 10.22
N GLU A 347 -10.20 15.62 10.85
CA GLU A 347 -11.11 14.52 11.24
C GLU A 347 -11.68 13.76 10.04
N ALA A 348 -11.95 14.44 8.93
CA ALA A 348 -12.46 13.81 7.71
C ALA A 348 -11.41 12.88 7.08
N LEU A 349 -10.19 13.37 6.87
CA LEU A 349 -9.08 12.60 6.29
C LEU A 349 -8.70 11.40 7.16
N LEU A 350 -8.55 11.63 8.48
CA LEU A 350 -8.22 10.57 9.42
C LEU A 350 -9.34 9.53 9.54
N GLY A 351 -10.60 9.98 9.60
CA GLY A 351 -11.74 9.08 9.68
C GLY A 351 -11.93 8.22 8.44
N ALA A 352 -11.63 8.76 7.25
CA ALA A 352 -11.67 8.02 6.00
C ALA A 352 -10.56 6.96 5.94
N ALA A 353 -9.32 7.32 6.28
CA ALA A 353 -8.21 6.38 6.32
C ALA A 353 -8.41 5.29 7.39
N GLU A 354 -8.99 5.61 8.56
CA GLU A 354 -9.36 4.61 9.58
C GLU A 354 -10.48 3.68 9.09
N GLU A 355 -11.46 4.21 8.37
CA GLU A 355 -12.57 3.41 7.87
C GLU A 355 -12.09 2.28 6.95
N PHE A 356 -11.10 2.53 6.10
CA PHE A 356 -10.53 1.58 5.13
C PHE A 356 -9.15 1.03 5.52
N ALA A 357 -8.81 1.02 6.82
CA ALA A 357 -7.51 0.53 7.30
C ALA A 357 -7.23 -0.94 6.94
N VAL A 358 -8.29 -1.76 6.79
CA VAL A 358 -8.19 -3.17 6.36
C VAL A 358 -7.67 -3.26 4.93
N GLU A 359 -8.27 -2.49 4.03
CA GLU A 359 -7.91 -2.41 2.62
C GLU A 359 -6.49 -1.84 2.46
N CYS A 360 -6.13 -0.81 3.22
CA CYS A 360 -4.77 -0.27 3.23
C CYS A 360 -3.73 -1.34 3.61
N ALA A 361 -4.01 -2.19 4.61
CA ALA A 361 -3.12 -3.29 5.00
C ALA A 361 -3.00 -4.37 3.90
N ILE A 362 -4.12 -4.72 3.24
CA ILE A 362 -4.13 -5.64 2.09
C ILE A 362 -3.25 -5.08 0.96
N LEU A 363 -3.47 -3.83 0.57
CA LEU A 363 -2.74 -3.17 -0.51
C LEU A 363 -1.24 -3.07 -0.21
N LYS A 364 -0.87 -2.74 1.04
CA LYS A 364 0.54 -2.66 1.43
C LYS A 364 1.25 -4.00 1.22
N VAL A 365 0.63 -5.09 1.65
CA VAL A 365 1.19 -6.44 1.49
C VAL A 365 1.26 -6.79 0.02
N HIS A 366 0.15 -6.66 -0.71
CA HIS A 366 0.09 -7.03 -2.12
C HIS A 366 1.08 -6.22 -2.97
N GLY A 367 1.02 -4.89 -2.93
CA GLY A 367 1.89 -4.02 -3.74
C GLY A 367 3.37 -4.25 -3.47
N SER A 368 3.77 -4.44 -2.21
CA SER A 368 5.17 -4.76 -1.87
C SER A 368 5.62 -6.12 -2.42
N GLU A 369 4.75 -7.14 -2.42
CA GLU A 369 5.05 -8.48 -2.94
C GLU A 369 4.98 -8.53 -4.48
N VAL A 370 4.15 -7.69 -5.11
CA VAL A 370 4.16 -7.48 -6.57
C VAL A 370 5.49 -6.88 -7.01
N LEU A 371 5.98 -5.84 -6.34
CA LEU A 371 7.28 -5.25 -6.64
C LEU A 371 8.41 -6.27 -6.45
N ASP A 372 8.43 -6.97 -5.31
CA ASP A 372 9.44 -8.01 -4.98
C ASP A 372 9.51 -9.08 -6.08
N TYR A 373 8.36 -9.61 -6.51
CA TYR A 373 8.28 -10.56 -7.62
C TYR A 373 8.77 -9.96 -8.95
N THR A 374 8.36 -8.73 -9.24
CA THR A 374 8.69 -8.07 -10.51
C THR A 374 10.18 -7.81 -10.65
N VAL A 375 10.86 -7.36 -9.60
CA VAL A 375 12.30 -7.10 -9.66
C VAL A 375 13.13 -8.38 -9.59
N ASP A 376 12.67 -9.42 -8.87
CA ASP A 376 13.30 -10.75 -8.89
C ASP A 376 13.28 -11.33 -10.31
N GLU A 377 12.12 -11.31 -10.96
CA GLU A 377 11.99 -11.78 -12.32
C GLU A 377 12.69 -10.86 -13.33
N GLY A 378 12.75 -9.57 -13.05
CA GLY A 378 13.58 -8.61 -13.78
C GLY A 378 15.05 -9.03 -13.79
N VAL A 379 15.63 -9.31 -12.62
CA VAL A 379 17.00 -9.84 -12.51
C VAL A 379 17.14 -11.16 -13.28
N GLN A 380 16.19 -12.07 -13.14
CA GLN A 380 16.23 -13.37 -13.79
C GLN A 380 16.19 -13.27 -15.32
N VAL A 381 15.41 -12.35 -15.88
CA VAL A 381 15.37 -12.07 -17.33
C VAL A 381 16.68 -11.46 -17.82
N HIS A 382 17.33 -10.62 -17.00
CA HIS A 382 18.64 -10.07 -17.30
C HIS A 382 19.78 -11.09 -17.21
N GLY A 383 19.60 -12.18 -16.44
CA GLY A 383 20.61 -13.20 -16.19
C GLY A 383 21.80 -12.62 -15.42
N GLY A 384 23.03 -12.94 -15.82
CA GLY A 384 24.23 -12.43 -15.16
C GLY A 384 24.31 -10.89 -15.13
N ASN A 385 23.72 -10.21 -16.11
CA ASN A 385 23.65 -8.74 -16.13
C ASN A 385 22.73 -8.20 -15.03
N GLY A 386 21.70 -8.93 -14.63
CA GLY A 386 20.81 -8.54 -13.53
C GLY A 386 21.52 -8.53 -12.17
N PHE A 387 22.64 -9.25 -12.05
CA PHE A 387 23.49 -9.27 -10.87
C PHE A 387 24.58 -8.17 -10.88
N SER A 388 24.78 -7.50 -12.02
CA SER A 388 25.74 -6.40 -12.12
C SER A 388 25.11 -5.09 -11.65
N ASP A 389 25.86 -4.33 -10.85
CA ASP A 389 25.46 -2.99 -10.40
C ASP A 389 25.47 -1.93 -11.54
N GLU A 390 25.93 -2.29 -12.75
CA GLU A 390 25.77 -1.46 -13.95
C GLU A 390 24.33 -1.44 -14.48
N TYR A 391 23.49 -2.40 -14.07
CA TYR A 391 22.10 -2.51 -14.50
C TYR A 391 21.15 -2.11 -13.36
N SER A 392 20.14 -1.32 -13.71
CA SER A 392 19.06 -0.93 -12.82
C SER A 392 18.30 -2.10 -12.19
N ALA A 393 18.34 -3.29 -12.80
CA ALA A 393 17.75 -4.52 -12.25
C ALA A 393 18.36 -4.88 -10.88
N SER A 394 19.68 -4.80 -10.70
CA SER A 394 20.33 -5.04 -9.40
C SER A 394 19.87 -4.04 -8.34
N ARG A 395 19.78 -2.75 -8.73
CA ARG A 395 19.28 -1.69 -7.84
C ARG A 395 17.83 -1.95 -7.43
N GLY A 396 16.93 -2.16 -8.38
CA GLY A 396 15.51 -2.42 -8.12
C GLY A 396 15.31 -3.62 -7.19
N TYR A 397 16.09 -4.69 -7.37
CA TYR A 397 16.07 -5.86 -6.49
C TYR A 397 16.46 -5.55 -5.05
N ARG A 398 17.57 -4.83 -4.84
CA ARG A 398 18.01 -4.46 -3.48
C ARG A 398 17.06 -3.47 -2.83
N ASP A 399 16.54 -2.53 -3.60
CA ASP A 399 15.67 -1.45 -3.13
C ASP A 399 14.28 -1.97 -2.76
N SER A 400 13.75 -2.97 -3.49
CA SER A 400 12.42 -3.51 -3.22
C SER A 400 12.31 -4.15 -1.84
N ARG A 401 13.39 -4.76 -1.33
CA ARG A 401 13.34 -5.66 -0.17
C ARG A 401 12.81 -5.00 1.09
N ILE A 402 13.07 -3.70 1.28
CA ILE A 402 12.62 -2.94 2.45
C ILE A 402 11.09 -2.73 2.47
N ASN A 403 10.42 -2.81 1.32
CA ASN A 403 8.98 -2.57 1.21
C ASN A 403 8.13 -3.54 2.03
N ARG A 404 8.63 -4.76 2.20
CA ARG A 404 7.98 -5.82 2.98
C ARG A 404 8.20 -5.65 4.49
N ILE A 405 8.97 -4.64 4.92
CA ILE A 405 9.41 -4.43 6.31
C ILE A 405 8.84 -3.14 6.89
N TYR A 406 9.01 -1.99 6.22
CA TYR A 406 8.51 -0.71 6.73
C TYR A 406 6.99 -0.55 6.57
N GLU A 407 6.40 0.48 7.18
CA GLU A 407 4.93 0.65 7.30
C GLU A 407 4.25 -0.55 7.99
N GLY A 408 4.96 -1.15 8.95
CA GLY A 408 4.67 -2.44 9.55
C GLY A 408 5.08 -3.59 8.63
N THR A 409 5.66 -4.65 9.18
CA THR A 409 6.06 -5.80 8.35
C THR A 409 4.83 -6.43 7.67
N ASN A 410 5.04 -7.18 6.60
CA ASN A 410 3.92 -7.84 5.93
C ASN A 410 3.19 -8.83 6.87
N GLU A 411 3.89 -9.43 7.83
CA GLU A 411 3.29 -10.29 8.87
C GLU A 411 2.36 -9.46 9.77
N ILE A 412 2.82 -8.31 10.28
CA ILE A 412 1.98 -7.43 11.09
C ILE A 412 0.75 -6.95 10.30
N ASN A 413 0.91 -6.59 9.03
CA ASN A 413 -0.22 -6.17 8.20
C ASN A 413 -1.22 -7.30 7.97
N ARG A 414 -0.77 -8.54 7.72
CA ARG A 414 -1.64 -9.72 7.63
C ARG A 414 -2.44 -9.96 8.92
N LEU A 415 -1.77 -9.91 10.08
CA LEU A 415 -2.43 -10.09 11.37
C LEU A 415 -3.46 -8.98 11.62
N LEU A 416 -3.12 -7.74 11.28
CA LEU A 416 -4.01 -6.59 11.42
C LEU A 416 -5.24 -6.66 10.51
N THR A 417 -5.11 -7.16 9.27
CA THR A 417 -6.25 -7.36 8.36
C THR A 417 -7.35 -8.16 9.04
N VAL A 418 -7.01 -9.28 9.68
CA VAL A 418 -8.00 -10.13 10.37
C VAL A 418 -8.48 -9.49 11.67
N ASP A 419 -7.57 -8.99 12.51
CA ASP A 419 -7.91 -8.37 13.79
C ASP A 419 -8.85 -7.16 13.64
N MET A 420 -8.61 -6.29 12.65
CA MET A 420 -9.45 -5.13 12.38
C MET A 420 -10.86 -5.53 11.91
N ILE A 421 -10.99 -6.54 11.05
CA ILE A 421 -12.29 -7.08 10.62
C ILE A 421 -13.07 -7.62 11.83
N LEU A 422 -12.42 -8.42 12.68
CA LEU A 422 -13.06 -8.97 13.89
C LEU A 422 -13.47 -7.87 14.87
N LYS A 423 -12.62 -6.86 15.10
CA LYS A 423 -12.96 -5.70 15.94
C LYS A 423 -14.15 -4.91 15.39
N ARG A 424 -14.24 -4.74 14.07
CA ARG A 424 -15.38 -4.07 13.43
C ARG A 424 -16.67 -4.89 13.60
N ALA A 425 -16.60 -6.21 13.49
CA ALA A 425 -17.74 -7.08 13.77
C ALA A 425 -18.20 -7.02 15.23
N MET A 426 -17.27 -7.10 16.20
CA MET A 426 -17.58 -6.99 17.63
C MET A 426 -18.20 -5.64 18.01
N LYS A 427 -17.82 -4.55 17.31
CA LYS A 427 -18.42 -3.22 17.48
C LYS A 427 -19.75 -3.03 16.72
N GLY A 428 -20.27 -4.07 16.05
CA GLY A 428 -21.50 -4.00 15.26
C GLY A 428 -21.38 -3.16 13.98
N LYS A 429 -20.15 -2.82 13.54
CA LYS A 429 -19.92 -2.09 12.28
C LYS A 429 -20.07 -2.98 11.04
N LEU A 430 -19.83 -4.28 11.19
CA LEU A 430 -19.97 -5.31 10.15
C LEU A 430 -20.78 -6.50 10.67
N ASP A 431 -21.78 -6.97 9.92
CA ASP A 431 -22.48 -8.22 10.23
C ASP A 431 -21.79 -9.40 9.56
N LEU A 432 -20.82 -10.00 10.26
CA LEU A 432 -20.17 -11.23 9.78
C LEU A 432 -20.94 -12.49 10.18
N MET A 433 -21.78 -12.42 11.22
CA MET A 433 -22.42 -13.59 11.80
C MET A 433 -23.54 -14.12 10.90
N GLY A 434 -24.39 -13.24 10.36
CA GLY A 434 -25.46 -13.63 9.44
C GLY A 434 -24.92 -14.36 8.20
N PRO A 435 -23.99 -13.74 7.44
CA PRO A 435 -23.35 -14.37 6.28
C PRO A 435 -22.61 -15.68 6.61
N ALA A 436 -21.86 -15.74 7.72
CA ALA A 436 -21.17 -16.97 8.12
C ALA A 436 -22.14 -18.11 8.46
N MET A 437 -23.27 -17.82 9.14
CA MET A 437 -24.32 -18.80 9.38
C MET A 437 -24.99 -19.27 8.09
N ALA A 438 -25.19 -18.37 7.12
CA ALA A 438 -25.73 -18.74 5.81
C ALA A 438 -24.80 -19.73 5.08
N VAL A 439 -23.49 -19.46 5.09
CA VAL A 439 -22.49 -20.39 4.51
C VAL A 439 -22.51 -21.74 5.21
N SER A 440 -22.60 -21.77 6.55
CA SER A 440 -22.70 -23.02 7.31
C SER A 440 -23.95 -23.84 6.93
N LYS A 441 -25.11 -23.17 6.78
CA LYS A 441 -26.34 -23.83 6.30
C LYS A 441 -26.19 -24.39 4.87
N GLU A 442 -25.54 -23.65 3.99
CA GLU A 442 -25.27 -24.06 2.60
C GLU A 442 -24.34 -25.27 2.45
N LEU A 443 -23.52 -25.54 3.48
CA LEU A 443 -22.65 -26.73 3.55
C LEU A 443 -23.40 -27.97 4.02
N MET A 444 -24.43 -27.79 4.85
CA MET A 444 -25.30 -28.86 5.34
C MET A 444 -26.42 -29.22 4.35
N SER A 445 -26.70 -28.35 3.37
CA SER A 445 -27.69 -28.59 2.33
C SER A 445 -27.12 -29.40 1.15
N ILE A 446 -27.99 -30.11 0.44
CA ILE A 446 -27.62 -30.75 -0.82
C ILE A 446 -27.20 -29.65 -1.82
N PRO A 447 -26.07 -29.79 -2.53
CA PRO A 447 -25.67 -28.81 -3.53
C PRO A 447 -26.76 -28.65 -4.59
N GLU A 448 -27.28 -27.44 -4.76
CA GLU A 448 -28.12 -27.12 -5.91
C GLU A 448 -27.24 -27.02 -7.14
N PHE A 449 -27.49 -27.90 -8.11
CA PHE A 449 -26.99 -27.74 -9.47
C PHE A 449 -27.92 -26.76 -10.18
N GLY A 450 -27.70 -25.46 -9.97
CA GLY A 450 -28.42 -24.41 -10.68
C GLY A 450 -28.15 -24.47 -12.18
N ASN A 451 -29.05 -23.89 -12.97
CA ASN A 451 -28.84 -23.67 -14.40
C ASN A 451 -27.60 -22.79 -14.60
N ASP A 452 -26.87 -23.02 -15.70
CA ASP A 452 -25.77 -22.15 -16.10
C ASP A 452 -26.32 -20.75 -16.35
N ASP A 453 -25.78 -19.76 -15.61
CA ASP A 453 -26.01 -18.35 -15.87
C ASP A 453 -25.05 -17.94 -17.00
N ASP A 454 -25.60 -17.80 -18.21
CA ASP A 454 -24.86 -17.44 -19.41
C ASP A 454 -24.62 -15.92 -19.53
N THR A 455 -24.96 -15.13 -18.50
CA THR A 455 -24.64 -13.70 -18.53
C THR A 455 -23.12 -13.45 -18.50
N PRO A 456 -22.63 -12.39 -19.16
CA PRO A 456 -21.21 -12.07 -19.18
C PRO A 456 -20.61 -12.01 -17.77
N PHE A 457 -19.50 -12.71 -17.58
CA PHE A 457 -18.76 -12.80 -16.32
C PHE A 457 -19.50 -13.48 -15.15
N ALA A 458 -20.63 -14.14 -15.37
CA ALA A 458 -21.38 -14.81 -14.29
C ALA A 458 -20.52 -15.85 -13.54
N LYS A 459 -19.70 -16.61 -14.28
CA LYS A 459 -18.80 -17.63 -13.72
C LYS A 459 -17.70 -17.00 -12.85
N GLU A 460 -17.08 -15.93 -13.35
CA GLU A 460 -16.05 -15.20 -12.61
C GLU A 460 -16.63 -14.53 -11.35
N LYS A 461 -17.83 -13.91 -11.44
CA LYS A 461 -18.55 -13.37 -10.27
C LYS A 461 -18.86 -14.44 -9.23
N LYS A 462 -19.40 -15.58 -9.66
CA LYS A 462 -19.68 -16.73 -8.79
C LYS A 462 -18.42 -17.26 -8.11
N THR A 463 -17.28 -17.24 -8.81
CA THR A 463 -15.98 -17.64 -8.25
C THR A 463 -15.57 -16.71 -7.12
N ILE A 464 -15.65 -15.38 -7.30
CA ILE A 464 -15.39 -14.39 -6.24
C ILE A 464 -16.31 -14.59 -5.04
N VAL A 465 -17.62 -14.76 -5.28
CA VAL A 465 -18.59 -15.03 -4.20
C VAL A 465 -18.19 -16.27 -3.41
N ASN A 466 -17.79 -17.35 -4.09
CA ASN A 466 -17.35 -18.56 -3.41
C ASN A 466 -16.03 -18.39 -2.65
N MET A 467 -15.07 -17.61 -3.15
CA MET A 467 -13.85 -17.27 -2.40
C MET A 467 -14.18 -16.55 -1.09
N LYS A 468 -15.13 -15.59 -1.12
CA LYS A 468 -15.64 -14.92 0.09
C LYS A 468 -16.31 -15.91 1.05
N LYS A 469 -17.12 -16.85 0.54
CA LYS A 469 -17.71 -17.92 1.36
C LYS A 469 -16.63 -18.80 2.01
N ALA A 470 -15.56 -19.13 1.28
CA ALA A 470 -14.44 -19.88 1.83
C ALA A 470 -13.77 -19.14 2.98
N ILE A 471 -13.53 -17.82 2.84
CA ILE A 471 -12.99 -16.98 3.93
C ILE A 471 -13.93 -17.01 5.13
N LEU A 472 -15.23 -16.74 4.94
CA LEU A 472 -16.21 -16.69 6.02
C LEU A 472 -16.32 -18.04 6.76
N MET A 473 -16.27 -19.15 6.02
CA MET A 473 -16.28 -20.50 6.58
C MET A 473 -15.03 -20.76 7.43
N VAL A 474 -13.84 -20.50 6.89
CA VAL A 474 -12.56 -20.77 7.57
C VAL A 474 -12.41 -19.86 8.79
N ALA A 475 -12.56 -18.56 8.61
CA ALA A 475 -12.40 -17.57 9.68
C ALA A 475 -13.47 -17.72 10.76
N GLY A 476 -14.74 -17.92 10.38
CA GLY A 476 -15.83 -18.11 11.34
C GLY A 476 -15.62 -19.34 12.22
N ALA A 477 -15.23 -20.47 11.63
CA ALA A 477 -14.95 -21.70 12.39
C ALA A 477 -13.70 -21.58 13.26
N ALA A 478 -12.63 -20.93 12.76
CA ALA A 478 -11.43 -20.67 13.54
C ALA A 478 -11.73 -19.84 14.79
N VAL A 479 -12.49 -18.75 14.64
CA VAL A 479 -12.93 -17.89 15.77
C VAL A 479 -13.78 -18.68 16.76
N GLN A 480 -14.74 -19.48 16.29
CA GLN A 480 -15.59 -20.29 17.16
C GLN A 480 -14.80 -21.33 17.96
N LYS A 481 -13.80 -21.96 17.34
CA LYS A 481 -13.05 -23.06 17.95
C LYS A 481 -11.93 -22.60 18.87
N LEU A 482 -11.20 -21.57 18.46
CA LEU A 482 -10.02 -21.07 19.17
C LEU A 482 -10.40 -19.97 20.17
N MET A 483 -11.54 -19.29 19.96
CA MET A 483 -12.02 -18.19 20.79
C MET A 483 -10.91 -17.14 21.00
N MET A 484 -10.65 -16.74 22.25
CA MET A 484 -9.60 -15.76 22.58
C MET A 484 -8.19 -16.22 22.19
N LYS A 485 -7.95 -17.54 22.08
CA LYS A 485 -6.62 -18.07 21.71
C LYS A 485 -6.27 -17.85 20.25
N ILE A 486 -7.23 -17.45 19.40
CA ILE A 486 -6.94 -17.21 17.98
C ILE A 486 -5.86 -16.14 17.77
N GLN A 487 -5.68 -15.22 18.73
CA GLN A 487 -4.65 -14.17 18.69
C GLN A 487 -3.23 -14.75 18.77
N ASP A 488 -3.07 -15.93 19.37
CA ASP A 488 -1.79 -16.63 19.48
C ASP A 488 -1.50 -17.52 18.25
N GLU A 489 -2.52 -17.83 17.45
CA GLU A 489 -2.45 -18.74 16.30
C GLU A 489 -2.16 -17.97 15.00
N GLN A 490 -0.97 -17.37 14.93
CA GLN A 490 -0.59 -16.44 13.86
C GLN A 490 -0.61 -17.08 12.46
N GLU A 491 -0.23 -18.35 12.33
CA GLU A 491 -0.23 -19.08 11.06
C GLU A 491 -1.64 -19.23 10.48
N ILE A 492 -2.64 -19.40 11.35
CA ILE A 492 -4.05 -19.46 10.95
C ILE A 492 -4.52 -18.08 10.50
N LEU A 493 -4.20 -17.04 11.27
CA LEU A 493 -4.54 -15.65 10.93
C LEU A 493 -3.89 -15.21 9.61
N MET A 494 -2.63 -15.54 9.38
CA MET A 494 -1.92 -15.23 8.14
C MET A 494 -2.53 -15.95 6.94
N ASN A 495 -2.91 -17.22 7.07
CA ASN A 495 -3.62 -17.94 6.00
C ASN A 495 -4.97 -17.28 5.66
N ILE A 496 -5.75 -16.86 6.67
CA ILE A 496 -7.01 -16.14 6.44
C ILE A 496 -6.75 -14.79 5.76
N ALA A 497 -5.70 -14.08 6.17
CA ALA A 497 -5.30 -12.82 5.54
C ALA A 497 -4.92 -13.01 4.07
N ASP A 498 -4.14 -14.04 3.74
CA ASP A 498 -3.77 -14.35 2.35
C ASP A 498 -5.00 -14.71 1.51
N MET A 499 -5.97 -15.45 2.08
CA MET A 499 -7.24 -15.68 1.39
C MET A 499 -7.97 -14.36 1.08
N ALA A 500 -8.00 -13.43 2.04
CA ALA A 500 -8.63 -12.12 1.88
C ALA A 500 -7.92 -11.24 0.85
N ILE A 501 -6.59 -11.18 0.88
CA ILE A 501 -5.77 -10.42 -0.07
C ILE A 501 -6.06 -10.89 -1.50
N GLU A 502 -5.92 -12.19 -1.77
CA GLU A 502 -6.12 -12.74 -3.12
C GLU A 502 -7.55 -12.55 -3.63
N THR A 503 -8.54 -12.63 -2.73
CA THR A 503 -9.95 -12.40 -3.07
C THR A 503 -10.24 -10.93 -3.39
N TYR A 504 -9.67 -9.99 -2.61
CA TYR A 504 -9.88 -8.56 -2.82
C TYR A 504 -9.27 -8.08 -4.15
N GLU A 505 -8.07 -8.54 -4.46
CA GLU A 505 -7.36 -8.25 -5.70
C GLU A 505 -8.10 -8.84 -6.92
N ALA A 506 -8.51 -10.11 -6.82
CA ALA A 506 -9.26 -10.77 -7.90
C ALA A 506 -10.61 -10.09 -8.15
N GLU A 507 -11.34 -9.71 -7.09
CA GLU A 507 -12.60 -8.98 -7.24
C GLU A 507 -12.36 -7.61 -7.89
N SER A 508 -11.39 -6.83 -7.40
CA SER A 508 -11.10 -5.50 -7.94
C SER A 508 -10.74 -5.56 -9.42
N THR A 509 -9.96 -6.57 -9.81
CA THR A 509 -9.60 -6.83 -11.21
C THR A 509 -10.84 -7.18 -12.05
N LEU A 510 -11.72 -8.05 -11.56
CA LEU A 510 -12.95 -8.43 -12.24
C LEU A 510 -13.88 -7.22 -12.44
N LEU A 511 -14.05 -6.38 -11.41
CA LEU A 511 -14.87 -5.17 -11.49
C LEU A 511 -14.35 -4.20 -12.55
N ARG A 512 -13.02 -4.01 -12.62
CA ARG A 512 -12.39 -3.21 -13.68
C ARG A 512 -12.68 -3.76 -15.06
N ILE A 513 -12.54 -5.07 -15.26
CA ILE A 513 -12.81 -5.69 -16.56
C ILE A 513 -14.28 -5.57 -16.96
N ILE A 514 -15.23 -5.82 -16.05
CA ILE A 514 -16.66 -5.68 -16.36
C ILE A 514 -16.95 -4.26 -16.86
N LYS A 515 -16.43 -3.24 -16.16
CA LYS A 515 -16.61 -1.84 -16.54
C LYS A 515 -15.97 -1.50 -17.89
N LEU A 516 -14.77 -2.03 -18.16
CA LEU A 516 -14.08 -1.80 -19.44
C LEU A 516 -14.74 -2.50 -20.62
N VAL A 517 -15.26 -3.72 -20.43
CA VAL A 517 -16.00 -4.45 -21.47
C VAL A 517 -17.28 -3.72 -21.84
N ASP A 518 -17.97 -3.14 -20.85
CA ASP A 518 -19.15 -2.31 -21.09
C ASP A 518 -18.82 -1.03 -21.87
N LYS A 519 -17.71 -0.36 -21.52
CA LYS A 519 -17.28 0.89 -22.18
C LYS A 519 -16.69 0.69 -23.59
N GLU A 520 -15.85 -0.32 -23.78
CA GLU A 520 -14.99 -0.47 -24.97
C GLU A 520 -15.33 -1.70 -25.81
N GLY A 521 -16.13 -2.63 -25.28
CA GLY A 521 -16.43 -3.92 -25.91
C GLY A 521 -15.36 -4.98 -25.65
N GLU A 522 -15.80 -6.25 -25.60
CA GLU A 522 -14.96 -7.41 -25.25
C GLU A 522 -13.68 -7.54 -26.09
N ALA A 523 -13.82 -7.34 -27.41
CA ALA A 523 -12.70 -7.49 -28.34
C ALA A 523 -11.56 -6.48 -28.09
N ALA A 524 -11.89 -5.24 -27.69
CA ALA A 524 -10.90 -4.20 -27.42
C ALA A 524 -10.08 -4.49 -26.16
N VAL A 525 -10.69 -5.19 -25.18
CA VAL A 525 -10.13 -5.41 -23.85
C VAL A 525 -9.69 -6.86 -23.62
N GLN A 526 -9.62 -7.67 -24.69
CA GLN A 526 -9.32 -9.10 -24.62
C GLN A 526 -8.04 -9.43 -23.84
N VAL A 527 -6.96 -8.64 -23.98
CA VAL A 527 -5.72 -8.86 -23.24
C VAL A 527 -5.90 -8.58 -21.74
N LYS A 528 -6.71 -7.59 -21.38
CA LYS A 528 -7.06 -7.28 -19.99
C LYS A 528 -7.97 -8.36 -19.38
N ILE A 529 -8.90 -8.92 -20.18
CA ILE A 529 -9.68 -10.12 -19.80
C ILE A 529 -8.76 -11.31 -19.54
N ASP A 530 -7.75 -11.54 -20.39
CA ASP A 530 -6.77 -12.60 -20.18
C ASP A 530 -6.00 -12.41 -18.87
N MET A 531 -5.62 -11.17 -18.54
CA MET A 531 -4.95 -10.87 -17.26
C MET A 531 -5.84 -11.20 -16.07
N MET A 532 -7.09 -10.75 -16.10
CA MET A 532 -8.09 -11.03 -15.04
C MET A 532 -8.32 -12.52 -14.86
N ARG A 533 -8.52 -13.28 -15.95
CA ARG A 533 -8.76 -14.73 -15.87
C ARG A 533 -7.52 -15.49 -15.37
N CYS A 534 -6.32 -15.07 -15.78
CA CYS A 534 -5.08 -15.63 -15.23
C CYS A 534 -4.96 -15.35 -13.73
N TYR A 535 -5.19 -14.11 -13.29
CA TYR A 535 -5.14 -13.75 -11.89
C TYR A 535 -6.15 -14.54 -11.07
N LEU A 536 -7.43 -14.54 -11.49
CA LEU A 536 -8.51 -15.22 -10.80
C LEU A 536 -8.25 -16.72 -10.67
N ASN A 537 -7.77 -17.38 -11.73
CA ASN A 537 -7.45 -18.80 -11.71
C ASN A 537 -6.39 -19.11 -10.63
N ASP A 538 -5.30 -18.34 -10.60
CA ASP A 538 -4.20 -18.57 -9.66
C ASP A 538 -4.58 -18.16 -8.22
N ALA A 539 -5.37 -17.09 -8.07
CA ALA A 539 -5.89 -16.64 -6.78
C ALA A 539 -6.77 -17.70 -6.12
N VAL A 540 -7.62 -18.39 -6.88
CA VAL A 540 -8.46 -19.49 -6.35
C VAL A 540 -7.60 -20.63 -5.80
N ASP A 541 -6.54 -21.01 -6.50
CA ASP A 541 -5.62 -22.07 -6.05
C ASP A 541 -4.89 -21.66 -4.75
N LYS A 542 -4.48 -20.39 -4.63
CA LYS A 542 -3.88 -19.85 -3.40
C LYS A 542 -4.88 -19.82 -2.25
N VAL A 543 -6.12 -19.39 -2.48
CA VAL A 543 -7.20 -19.42 -1.49
C VAL A 543 -7.47 -20.87 -1.02
N ASN A 544 -7.48 -21.83 -1.95
CA ASN A 544 -7.64 -23.24 -1.59
C ASN A 544 -6.50 -23.73 -0.70
N LYS A 545 -5.25 -23.42 -1.07
CA LYS A 545 -4.08 -23.84 -0.30
C LYS A 545 -4.12 -23.25 1.12
N ALA A 546 -4.25 -21.92 1.24
CA ALA A 546 -4.25 -21.24 2.53
C ALA A 546 -5.43 -21.69 3.42
N GLY A 547 -6.63 -21.80 2.85
CA GLY A 547 -7.79 -22.30 3.57
C GLY A 547 -7.62 -23.74 4.05
N LYS A 548 -6.99 -24.61 3.25
CA LYS A 548 -6.72 -26.00 3.61
C LYS A 548 -5.71 -26.08 4.75
N GLU A 549 -4.64 -25.29 4.69
CA GLU A 549 -3.63 -25.23 5.75
C GLU A 549 -4.23 -24.73 7.07
N ALA A 550 -5.04 -23.67 7.02
CA ALA A 550 -5.77 -23.18 8.20
C ALA A 550 -6.72 -24.24 8.79
N ILE A 551 -7.59 -24.84 7.98
CA ILE A 551 -8.54 -25.90 8.44
C ILE A 551 -7.79 -27.06 9.08
N ASN A 552 -6.68 -27.49 8.48
CA ASN A 552 -5.89 -28.60 9.01
C ASN A 552 -5.26 -28.29 10.38
N ALA A 553 -5.03 -27.02 10.69
CA ALA A 553 -4.42 -26.60 11.94
C ALA A 553 -5.41 -26.58 13.12
N PHE A 554 -6.68 -26.21 12.91
CA PHE A 554 -7.66 -26.10 14.01
C PHE A 554 -8.78 -27.14 14.00
N ALA A 555 -9.13 -27.73 12.85
CA ALA A 555 -10.24 -28.68 12.74
C ALA A 555 -9.77 -30.14 12.84
N GLY A 556 -10.65 -31.05 13.29
CA GLY A 556 -10.38 -32.49 13.30
C GLY A 556 -11.65 -33.32 13.08
N GLY A 557 -11.50 -34.61 12.76
CA GLY A 557 -12.63 -35.54 12.61
C GLY A 557 -13.58 -35.17 11.47
N ASP A 558 -14.88 -35.34 11.69
CA ASP A 558 -15.91 -35.12 10.66
C ASP A 558 -16.12 -33.64 10.33
N GLU A 559 -15.94 -32.75 11.30
CA GLU A 559 -15.94 -31.30 11.09
C GLU A 559 -14.90 -30.90 10.03
N GLN A 560 -13.65 -31.36 10.21
CA GLN A 560 -12.57 -31.08 9.27
C GLN A 560 -12.89 -31.61 7.87
N ARG A 561 -13.37 -32.84 7.75
CA ARG A 561 -13.73 -33.44 6.45
C ARG A 561 -14.81 -32.62 5.74
N MET A 562 -15.84 -32.19 6.48
CA MET A 562 -16.91 -31.35 5.94
C MET A 562 -16.37 -30.01 5.46
N MET A 563 -15.54 -29.34 6.26
CA MET A 563 -14.94 -28.06 5.89
C MET A 563 -14.01 -28.17 4.67
N LEU A 564 -13.20 -29.22 4.57
CA LEU A 564 -12.33 -29.45 3.42
C LEU A 564 -13.12 -29.73 2.14
N LEU A 565 -14.26 -30.44 2.24
CA LEU A 565 -15.18 -30.62 1.11
C LEU A 565 -15.84 -29.30 0.70
N GLY A 566 -16.25 -28.49 1.69
CA GLY A 566 -16.77 -27.14 1.47
C GLY A 566 -15.77 -26.23 0.76
N LEU A 567 -14.53 -26.22 1.24
CA LEU A 567 -13.44 -25.45 0.63
C LEU A 567 -13.21 -25.89 -0.81
N LYS A 568 -13.09 -27.20 -1.05
CA LYS A 568 -12.94 -27.76 -2.40
C LYS A 568 -14.10 -27.38 -3.33
N ARG A 569 -15.33 -27.31 -2.82
CA ARG A 569 -16.51 -26.87 -3.58
C ARG A 569 -16.41 -25.38 -3.92
N PHE A 570 -16.05 -24.54 -2.96
CA PHE A 570 -15.98 -23.09 -3.14
C PHE A 570 -14.79 -22.65 -4.00
N THR A 571 -13.69 -23.38 -4.01
CA THR A 571 -12.52 -23.08 -4.83
C THR A 571 -12.47 -23.92 -6.10
N LYS A 572 -13.61 -24.36 -6.63
CA LYS A 572 -13.68 -25.11 -7.88
C LYS A 572 -13.78 -24.13 -9.05
N THR A 573 -12.83 -24.19 -9.96
CA THR A 573 -12.82 -23.44 -11.23
C THR A 573 -12.96 -24.37 -12.43
N GLU A 574 -13.38 -23.80 -13.56
CA GLU A 574 -13.33 -24.49 -14.85
C GLU A 574 -11.89 -24.54 -15.38
N PRO A 575 -11.53 -25.56 -16.19
CA PRO A 575 -10.22 -25.60 -16.82
C PRO A 575 -9.95 -24.35 -17.66
N PHE A 576 -8.83 -23.67 -17.37
CA PHE A 576 -8.41 -22.47 -18.09
C PHE A 576 -7.00 -22.63 -18.66
N ASN A 577 -6.83 -22.36 -19.96
CA ASN A 577 -5.53 -22.43 -20.62
C ASN A 577 -4.73 -21.14 -20.37
N SER A 578 -4.20 -21.02 -19.16
CA SER A 578 -3.43 -19.85 -18.73
C SER A 578 -2.13 -19.67 -19.51
N LYS A 579 -1.58 -20.74 -20.09
CA LYS A 579 -0.36 -20.69 -20.93
C LYS A 579 -0.57 -19.85 -22.19
N ASP A 580 -1.67 -20.05 -22.92
CA ASP A 580 -1.92 -19.27 -24.15
C ASP A 580 -2.39 -17.84 -23.84
N ALA A 581 -3.13 -17.63 -22.75
CA ALA A 581 -3.48 -16.29 -22.26
C ALA A 581 -2.22 -15.47 -21.90
N ARG A 582 -1.30 -16.04 -21.11
CA ARG A 582 -0.02 -15.40 -20.79
C ARG A 582 0.82 -15.07 -22.02
N ARG A 583 0.80 -15.93 -23.05
CA ARG A 583 1.50 -15.63 -24.30
C ARG A 583 0.91 -14.41 -25.01
N ARG A 584 -0.42 -14.28 -25.11
CA ARG A 584 -1.07 -13.09 -25.69
C ARG A 584 -0.76 -11.82 -24.92
N ILE A 585 -0.75 -11.88 -23.59
CA ILE A 585 -0.36 -10.75 -22.73
C ILE A 585 1.08 -10.33 -23.01
N ALA A 586 2.02 -11.29 -22.98
CA ALA A 586 3.42 -11.02 -23.26
C ALA A 586 3.66 -10.46 -24.67
N ASP A 587 2.95 -10.99 -25.68
CA ASP A 587 3.05 -10.51 -27.06
C ASP A 587 2.61 -9.04 -27.17
N LYS A 588 1.56 -8.63 -26.45
CA LYS A 588 1.15 -7.23 -26.37
C LYS A 588 2.21 -6.36 -25.70
N LEU A 589 2.77 -6.79 -24.56
CA LEU A 589 3.86 -6.06 -23.88
C LEU A 589 5.09 -5.88 -24.78
N ILE A 590 5.50 -6.94 -25.47
CA ILE A 590 6.65 -6.94 -26.38
C ILE A 590 6.39 -5.98 -27.56
N ALA A 591 5.18 -6.00 -28.11
CA ALA A 591 4.80 -5.09 -29.20
C ALA A 591 4.85 -3.61 -28.76
N GLU A 592 4.32 -3.30 -27.57
CA GLU A 592 4.29 -1.93 -27.01
C GLU A 592 5.64 -1.45 -26.47
N ASN A 593 6.58 -2.38 -26.21
CA ASN A 593 7.91 -2.08 -25.67
C ASN A 593 7.91 -1.48 -24.24
N LYS A 594 6.81 -1.65 -23.50
CA LYS A 594 6.59 -1.16 -22.13
C LYS A 594 5.36 -1.83 -21.52
N TYR A 595 5.08 -1.56 -20.24
CA TYR A 595 3.74 -1.76 -19.66
C TYR A 595 2.81 -0.63 -20.17
N PRO A 596 1.75 -0.92 -20.96
CA PRO A 596 0.98 0.11 -21.67
C PRO A 596 -0.33 0.51 -20.98
N TRP A 597 -0.68 -0.09 -19.85
CA TRP A 597 -1.98 0.07 -19.20
C TRP A 597 -1.99 1.10 -18.07
#